data_AF-A0A158SXP6-F1
#
_entry.id   AF-A0A158SXP6-F1
#
_cell.length_a   1.000
_cell.length_b   1.000
_cell.length_c   1.000
_cell.angle_alpha   90.00
_cell.angle_beta   90.00
_cell.angle_gamma   90.00
#
_symmetry.space_group_name_H-M   'P 1'
#
loop_
_entity.id
_entity.type
_entity.pdbx_description
1 polymer ?
#
loop_
_entity_poly.entity_id
_entity_poly.type
_entity_poly.pdbx_seq_one_letter_code
_entity_poly.pdbx_strand_id
1 'polypeptide(L)'
;MKNKITDLNNHLFSQLEKLLDEDLTDEELNREIKRANAVSGIAANIIAINAISLKAMTLFENRQIERESPDFLRISKAQGDDL
;
A
#
# COMPACT_ATOMS: atom_id res chain seq x y z
N MET A 1 5.81 8.30 -6.73
CA MET A 1 6.03 7.36 -5.61
C MET A 1 6.73 6.12 -6.12
N LYS A 2 7.81 5.67 -5.47
CA LYS A 2 8.64 4.54 -5.94
C LYS A 2 7.96 3.17 -5.77
N ASN A 3 6.95 3.08 -4.91
CA ASN A 3 6.18 1.86 -4.62
C ASN A 3 4.69 2.13 -4.86
N LYS A 4 4.00 1.21 -5.55
CA LYS A 4 2.57 1.28 -5.91
C LYS A 4 1.74 0.30 -5.07
N ILE A 5 0.43 0.54 -4.97
CA ILE A 5 -0.52 -0.40 -4.34
C ILE A 5 -0.51 -1.77 -5.03
N THR A 6 -0.29 -1.80 -6.35
CA THR A 6 -0.13 -3.04 -7.11
C THR A 6 1.06 -3.87 -6.62
N ASP A 7 2.15 -3.22 -6.21
CA ASP A 7 3.35 -3.90 -5.72
C ASP A 7 3.09 -4.51 -4.33
N LEU A 8 2.30 -3.82 -3.50
CA LEU A 8 1.85 -4.35 -2.22
C LEU A 8 0.98 -5.60 -2.41
N ASN A 9 0.00 -5.54 -3.31
CA ASN A 9 -0.87 -6.69 -3.60
C ASN A 9 -0.06 -7.90 -4.07
N ASN A 10 0.86 -7.71 -5.02
CA ASN A 10 1.73 -8.77 -5.50
C ASN A 10 2.58 -9.38 -4.37
N HIS A 11 3.10 -8.55 -3.46
CA HIS A 11 3.87 -9.03 -2.32
C HIS A 11 3.02 -9.83 -1.33
N LEU A 12 1.77 -9.40 -1.07
CA LEU A 12 0.83 -10.11 -0.21
C LEU A 12 0.48 -11.49 -0.78
N PHE A 13 0.23 -11.58 -2.09
CA PHE A 13 -0.01 -12.87 -2.75
C PHE A 13 1.22 -13.77 -2.71
N SER A 14 2.42 -13.25 -2.94
CA SER A 14 3.65 -14.03 -2.81
C SER A 14 3.86 -14.55 -1.38
N GLN A 15 3.52 -13.76 -0.36
CA GLN A 15 3.61 -14.20 1.03
C GLN A 15 2.56 -15.28 1.35
N LEU A 16 1.37 -15.20 0.75
CA LEU A 16 0.33 -16.23 0.86
C LEU A 16 0.80 -17.55 0.23
N GLU A 17 1.37 -17.52 -0.97
CA GLU A 17 1.91 -18.71 -1.64
C GLU A 17 2.97 -19.41 -0.79
N LYS A 18 3.90 -18.64 -0.20
CA LYS A 18 4.93 -19.20 0.70
C LYS A 18 4.35 -19.85 1.96
N LEU A 19 3.27 -19.31 2.52
CA LEU A 19 2.61 -19.92 3.68
C LEU A 19 1.90 -21.24 3.36
N LEU A 20 1.56 -21.45 2.09
CA LEU A 20 0.89 -22.66 1.59
C LEU A 20 1.86 -23.70 1.05
N ASP A 21 3.17 -23.45 1.12
CA ASP A 21 4.19 -24.37 0.69
C ASP A 21 4.28 -25.56 1.66
N GLU A 22 3.90 -26.75 1.17
CA GLU A 22 3.85 -28.00 1.94
C GLU A 22 5.23 -28.57 2.24
N ASP A 23 6.28 -28.10 1.56
CA ASP A 23 7.65 -28.56 1.75
C ASP A 23 8.37 -27.81 2.91
N LEU A 24 7.71 -26.84 3.54
CA LEU A 24 8.28 -26.11 4.67
C LEU A 24 8.41 -26.97 5.92
N THR A 25 9.57 -26.86 6.56
CA THR A 25 9.76 -27.38 7.92
C THR A 25 9.02 -26.52 8.95
N ASP A 26 8.77 -27.07 10.15
CA ASP A 26 8.06 -26.37 11.23
C ASP A 26 8.76 -25.04 11.62
N GLU A 27 10.09 -25.01 11.69
CA GLU A 27 10.83 -23.78 11.98
C GLU A 27 10.65 -22.71 10.89
N GLU A 28 10.58 -23.14 9.63
CA GLU A 28 10.44 -22.24 8.49
C GLU A 28 9.02 -21.71 8.36
N LEU A 29 8.03 -22.57 8.58
CA LEU A 29 6.63 -22.15 8.68
C LEU A 29 6.45 -21.12 9.79
N ASN A 30 7.03 -21.36 10.98
CA ASN A 30 7.00 -20.39 12.08
C ASN A 30 7.65 -19.05 11.72
N ARG A 31 8.74 -19.07 10.94
CA ARG A 31 9.39 -17.85 10.43
C ARG A 31 8.51 -17.12 9.43
N GLU A 32 7.86 -17.83 8.51
CA GLU A 32 6.98 -17.23 7.51
C GLU A 32 5.68 -16.71 8.11
N ILE A 33 5.14 -17.33 9.18
CA ILE A 33 4.01 -16.79 9.96
C ILE A 33 4.40 -15.43 10.57
N LYS A 34 5.58 -15.33 11.21
CA LYS A 34 6.07 -14.06 11.78
C LYS A 34 6.24 -12.99 10.70
N ARG A 35 6.79 -13.37 9.54
CA ARG A 35 6.94 -12.48 8.39
C ARG A 35 5.59 -12.00 7.88
N ALA A 36 4.63 -12.90 7.69
CA ALA A 36 3.29 -12.60 7.21
C ALA A 36 2.56 -11.64 8.15
N ASN A 37 2.67 -11.81 9.46
CA ASN A 37 2.10 -10.89 10.45
C ASN A 37 2.71 -9.48 10.33
N ALA A 38 4.03 -9.38 10.19
CA ALA A 38 4.71 -8.09 10.01
C ALA A 38 4.29 -7.41 8.70
N VAL A 39 4.25 -8.15 7.59
CA VAL A 39 3.82 -7.64 6.28
C VAL A 39 2.36 -7.19 6.31
N SER A 40 1.47 -7.96 6.93
CA SER A 40 0.05 -7.62 7.10
C SER A 40 -0.13 -6.30 7.86
N GLY A 41 0.63 -6.11 8.96
CA GLY A 41 0.60 -4.85 9.71
C GLY A 41 1.05 -3.64 8.88
N ILE A 42 2.12 -3.78 8.09
CA ILE A 42 2.58 -2.71 7.18
C ILE A 42 1.54 -2.45 6.08
N ALA A 43 0.94 -3.50 5.51
CA ALA A 43 -0.08 -3.40 4.47
C ALA A 43 -1.31 -2.63 4.98
N ALA A 44 -1.78 -2.93 6.20
CA ALA A 44 -2.90 -2.23 6.81
C ALA A 44 -2.66 -0.72 6.93
N ASN A 45 -1.45 -0.31 7.34
CA ASN A 45 -1.06 1.10 7.41
C ASN A 45 -1.05 1.76 6.02
N ILE A 46 -0.52 1.08 5.00
CA ILE A 46 -0.52 1.58 3.63
C ILE A 46 -1.95 1.78 3.12
N ILE A 47 -2.83 0.81 3.33
CA ILE A 47 -4.24 0.88 2.91
C ILE A 47 -4.94 2.05 3.62
N ALA A 48 -4.71 2.24 4.92
CA ALA A 48 -5.27 3.37 5.68
C ALA A 48 -4.83 4.72 5.10
N ILE A 49 -3.55 4.88 4.75
CA ILE A 49 -3.04 6.09 4.09
C ILE A 49 -3.73 6.31 2.74
N ASN A 50 -3.89 5.26 1.93
CA ASN A 50 -4.54 5.38 0.62
C ASN A 50 -6.03 5.74 0.75
N ALA A 51 -6.74 5.20 1.75
CA ALA A 51 -8.12 5.56 2.03
C ALA A 51 -8.26 7.05 2.44
N ILE A 52 -7.32 7.56 3.24
CA ILE A 52 -7.24 8.98 3.58
C ILE A 52 -6.99 9.84 2.34
N SER A 53 -6.05 9.43 1.48
CA SER A 53 -5.76 10.12 0.22
C SER A 53 -6.98 10.14 -0.71
N LEU A 54 -7.68 9.02 -0.87
CA LEU A 54 -8.90 8.94 -1.66
C LEU A 54 -9.99 9.87 -1.10
N LYS A 55 -10.20 9.86 0.23
CA LYS A 55 -11.15 10.77 0.88
C LYS A 55 -10.80 12.24 0.63
N ALA A 56 -9.53 12.61 0.73
CA ALA A 56 -9.08 13.97 0.44
C ALA A 56 -9.38 14.36 -1.03
N MET A 57 -9.16 13.46 -1.98
CA MET A 57 -9.49 13.67 -3.39
C MET A 57 -10.98 13.88 -3.60
N THR A 58 -11.83 13.03 -2.99
CA THR A 58 -13.29 13.17 -3.08
C THR A 58 -13.78 14.49 -2.49
N LEU A 59 -13.23 14.92 -1.35
CA LEU A 59 -13.58 16.20 -0.73
C LEU A 59 -13.15 17.40 -1.60
N PHE A 60 -11.99 17.30 -2.26
CA PHE A 60 -11.52 18.31 -3.20
C PHE A 60 -12.40 18.39 -4.45
N GLU A 61 -12.73 17.25 -5.06
CA GLU A 61 -13.63 17.17 -6.22
C GLU A 61 -15.00 17.76 -5.92
N ASN A 62 -15.54 17.48 -4.73
CA ASN A 62 -16.81 18.03 -4.27
C ASN A 62 -16.73 19.51 -3.83
N ARG A 63 -15.58 20.18 -4.02
CA ARG A 63 -15.31 21.57 -3.60
C ARG A 63 -15.58 21.84 -2.11
N GLN A 64 -15.50 20.80 -1.28
CA GLN A 64 -15.72 20.92 0.18
C GLN A 64 -14.47 21.43 0.90
N ILE A 65 -13.33 21.49 0.21
CA ILE A 65 -12.07 22.07 0.68
C ILE A 65 -11.47 22.90 -0.46
N GLU A 66 -11.19 24.19 -0.22
CA GLU A 66 -10.76 25.14 -1.26
C GLU A 66 -9.25 25.43 -1.28
N ARG A 67 -8.46 24.91 -0.32
CA ARG A 67 -7.02 25.22 -0.24
C ARG A 67 -6.15 24.00 -0.46
N GLU A 68 -5.04 24.24 -1.17
CA GLU A 68 -4.05 23.27 -1.63
C GLU A 68 -3.93 22.06 -0.69
N SER A 69 -4.29 20.89 -1.23
CA SER A 69 -4.15 19.62 -0.53
C SER A 69 -2.71 19.49 0.00
N PRO A 70 -2.50 19.17 1.30
CA PRO A 70 -1.17 18.95 1.88
C PRO A 70 -0.27 18.10 0.98
N ASP A 71 1.04 18.38 0.94
CA ASP A 71 1.95 17.80 -0.05
C ASP A 71 1.93 16.26 -0.12
N PHE A 72 1.68 15.57 0.99
CA PHE A 72 1.56 14.11 1.02
C PHE A 72 0.27 13.55 0.39
N LEU A 73 -0.73 14.41 0.16
CA LEU A 73 -1.99 14.13 -0.52
C LEU A 73 -1.98 14.60 -1.98
N ARG A 74 -0.94 15.36 -2.40
CA ARG A 74 -0.73 15.69 -3.80
C ARG A 74 -0.28 14.40 -4.51
N ILE A 75 -1.18 13.75 -5.25
CA ILE A 75 -0.74 12.87 -6.33
C ILE A 75 0.05 13.78 -7.26
N SER A 76 1.38 13.63 -7.27
CA SER A 76 2.22 14.26 -8.28
C SER A 76 1.67 13.82 -9.63
N LYS A 77 0.97 14.72 -10.34
CA LYS A 77 0.81 14.57 -11.78
C LYS A 77 2.21 14.30 -12.31
N ALA A 78 2.31 13.22 -13.07
CA ALA A 78 3.55 12.79 -13.67
C ALA A 78 4.28 13.98 -14.26
N GLN A 79 5.58 14.00 -14.02
CA GLN A 79 6.55 14.65 -14.87
C GLN A 79 6.17 14.37 -16.33
N GLY A 80 5.70 15.42 -16.97
CA GLY A 80 4.94 15.40 -18.21
C GLY A 80 4.50 16.83 -18.42
N ASP A 81 5.50 17.68 -18.62
CA ASP A 81 5.50 18.98 -19.31
C ASP A 81 6.82 19.69 -18.96
N ASP A 82 7.93 19.12 -19.42
CA ASP A 82 9.10 19.93 -19.76
C ASP A 82 9.13 19.98 -21.30
N LEU A 83 8.77 21.16 -21.82
CA LEU A 83 9.08 21.64 -23.15
C LEU A 83 10.59 21.82 -23.31
#